data_AF-A0A7R8NTT9-F1
#
_entry.id   AF-A0A7R8NTT9-F1
#
_cell.length_a   1.000
_cell.length_b   1.000
_cell.length_c   1.000
_cell.angle_alpha   90.00
_cell.angle_beta   90.00
_cell.angle_gamma   90.00
#
_symmetry.space_group_name_H-M   'P 1'
#
loop_
_entity.id
_entity.type
_entity.pdbx_description
1 polymer ?
#
loop_
_entity_poly.entity_id
_entity_poly.type
_entity_poly.pdbx_seq_one_letter_code
_entity_poly.pdbx_strand_id
1 'polypeptide(L)'
;MAGVDTYQWWELLPAGIRRQVDGYVLQDSRMQAIRTVFEVGRARGLGLHEAQLIVHDRYLHHGDRVARTPDSPLDVESLAARAAGCPGRVVAIEAVWDGNTVHDWFVQLMAITDDPVGERCLATIYWDTAVRYLGEERAPGSLHPSAAAADRSGRALAARLSVPFHFASPETPDDEAPRWRP
;
A
#
# COMPACT_ATOMS: atom_id res chain seq x y z
N MET A 1 -9.53 14.78 -29.41
CA MET A 1 -8.22 15.44 -29.25
C MET A 1 -7.21 14.35 -29.00
N ALA A 2 -6.20 14.20 -29.85
CA ALA A 2 -5.16 13.20 -29.65
C ALA A 2 -4.41 13.54 -28.36
N GLY A 3 -4.51 12.68 -27.34
CA GLY A 3 -3.82 12.85 -26.07
C GLY A 3 -2.31 12.82 -26.31
N VAL A 4 -1.59 13.80 -25.77
CA VAL A 4 -0.13 13.80 -25.74
C VAL A 4 0.31 12.58 -24.93
N ASP A 5 1.13 11.73 -25.54
CA ASP A 5 1.71 10.52 -24.93
C ASP A 5 2.51 10.89 -23.66
N THR A 6 2.52 10.02 -22.63
CA THR A 6 3.24 10.28 -21.37
C THR A 6 4.73 10.56 -21.62
N TYR A 7 5.30 9.90 -22.63
CA TYR A 7 6.66 10.14 -23.09
C TYR A 7 6.89 11.57 -23.63
N GLN A 8 5.93 12.11 -24.38
CA GLN A 8 6.01 13.48 -24.90
C GLN A 8 5.92 14.51 -23.77
N TRP A 9 5.04 14.28 -22.80
CA TRP A 9 4.97 15.14 -21.61
C TRP A 9 6.27 15.15 -20.81
N TRP A 10 6.90 13.98 -20.65
CA TRP A 10 8.18 13.87 -19.98
C TRP A 10 9.26 14.71 -20.67
N GLU A 11 9.40 14.61 -21.99
CA GLU A 11 10.41 15.38 -22.74
C GLU A 11 10.16 16.89 -22.75
N LEU A 12 8.91 17.33 -22.58
CA LEU A 12 8.57 18.75 -22.43
C LEU A 12 8.97 19.35 -21.06
N LEU A 13 9.28 18.51 -20.07
CA LEU A 13 9.77 18.99 -18.78
C LEU A 13 11.22 19.50 -18.90
N PRO A 14 11.56 20.65 -18.28
CA PRO A 14 12.93 21.14 -18.24
C PRO A 14 13.89 20.07 -17.69
N ALA A 15 15.11 19.98 -18.24
CA ALA A 15 16.08 18.96 -17.85
C ALA A 15 16.39 18.94 -16.34
N GLY A 16 16.37 20.11 -15.69
CA GLY A 16 16.51 20.21 -14.23
C GLY A 16 15.36 19.55 -13.47
N ILE A 17 14.12 19.73 -13.94
CA ILE A 17 12.92 19.12 -13.36
C ILE A 17 12.93 17.61 -13.59
N ARG A 18 13.30 17.14 -14.79
CA ARG A 18 13.45 15.69 -15.04
C ARG A 18 14.43 15.04 -14.08
N ARG A 19 15.61 15.65 -13.87
CA ARG A 19 16.59 15.17 -12.88
C ARG A 19 16.05 15.15 -11.46
N GLN A 20 15.31 16.18 -11.06
CA GLN A 20 14.71 16.25 -9.73
C GLN A 20 13.65 15.15 -9.52
N VAL A 21 12.78 14.94 -10.51
CA VAL A 21 11.76 13.88 -10.49
C VAL A 21 12.41 12.51 -10.41
N ASP A 22 13.43 12.25 -11.24
CA ASP A 22 14.19 11.00 -11.18
C ASP A 22 14.87 10.81 -9.82
N GLY A 23 15.37 11.89 -9.20
CA GLY A 23 15.90 11.87 -7.84
C GLY A 23 14.88 11.42 -6.80
N TYR A 24 13.66 11.95 -6.85
CA TYR A 24 12.57 11.50 -5.98
C TYR A 24 12.17 10.05 -6.25
N VAL A 25 12.09 9.64 -7.52
CA VAL A 25 11.77 8.26 -7.89
C VAL A 25 12.82 7.29 -7.34
N LEU A 26 14.11 7.60 -7.49
CA LEU A 26 15.19 6.76 -6.96
C LEU A 26 15.17 6.64 -5.43
N GLN A 27 14.63 7.65 -4.73
CA GLN A 27 14.44 7.66 -3.27
C GLN A 27 13.06 7.14 -2.83
N ASP A 28 12.32 6.52 -3.74
CA ASP A 28 10.95 6.02 -3.51
C ASP A 28 9.96 7.09 -2.99
N SER A 29 10.17 8.35 -3.37
CA SER A 29 9.38 9.51 -2.96
C SER A 29 8.30 9.86 -3.99
N ARG A 30 7.36 8.94 -4.23
CA ARG A 30 6.37 9.01 -5.32
C ARG A 30 5.53 10.29 -5.31
N MET A 31 5.06 10.71 -4.14
CA MET A 31 4.19 11.89 -4.03
C MET A 31 4.93 13.19 -4.34
N GLN A 32 6.19 13.29 -3.93
CA GLN A 32 7.06 14.42 -4.24
C GLN A 32 7.34 14.47 -5.75
N ALA A 33 7.57 13.31 -6.38
CA ALA A 33 7.71 13.20 -7.83
C ALA A 33 6.44 13.65 -8.58
N ILE A 34 5.27 13.13 -8.20
CA ILE A 34 3.97 13.47 -8.83
C ILE A 34 3.70 14.96 -8.67
N ARG A 35 3.85 15.48 -7.46
CA ARG A 35 3.65 16.89 -7.17
C ARG A 35 4.55 17.78 -8.03
N THR A 36 5.83 17.43 -8.16
CA THR A 36 6.78 18.19 -8.97
C THR A 36 6.38 18.21 -10.45
N VAL A 37 5.99 17.05 -11.02
CA VAL A 37 5.50 16.98 -12.41
C VAL A 37 4.22 17.80 -12.58
N PHE A 38 3.26 17.63 -11.68
CA PHE A 38 1.96 18.31 -11.74
C PHE A 38 2.11 19.83 -11.61
N GLU A 39 2.88 20.34 -10.66
CA GLU A 39 3.08 21.77 -10.44
C GLU A 39 3.73 22.47 -11.66
N VAL A 40 4.68 21.80 -12.31
CA VAL A 40 5.35 22.34 -13.51
C VAL A 40 4.48 22.20 -14.77
N GLY A 41 3.73 21.11 -14.88
CA GLY A 41 2.92 20.79 -16.05
C GLY A 41 1.54 21.44 -16.08
N ARG A 42 0.92 21.73 -14.93
CA ARG A 42 -0.49 22.17 -14.84
C ARG A 42 -0.80 23.42 -15.64
N ALA A 43 0.14 24.37 -15.72
CA ALA A 43 -0.03 25.60 -16.49
C ALA A 43 -0.11 25.35 -18.00
N ARG A 44 0.32 24.17 -18.46
CA ARG A 44 0.27 23.73 -19.86
C ARG A 44 -0.83 22.70 -20.12
N GLY A 45 -1.69 22.43 -19.13
CA GLY A 45 -2.82 21.50 -19.27
C GLY A 45 -2.51 20.04 -18.88
N LEU A 46 -1.36 19.77 -18.26
CA LEU A 46 -1.07 18.45 -17.70
C LEU A 46 -1.93 18.22 -16.44
N GLY A 47 -2.77 17.19 -16.47
CA GLY A 47 -3.61 16.81 -15.34
C GLY A 47 -2.87 15.95 -14.31
N LEU A 48 -3.51 15.74 -13.17
CA LEU A 48 -2.94 14.93 -12.09
C LEU A 48 -2.76 13.47 -12.53
N HIS A 49 -3.71 12.94 -13.32
CA HIS A 49 -3.64 11.58 -13.83
C HIS A 49 -2.43 11.38 -14.75
N GLU A 50 -2.18 12.31 -15.66
CA GLU A 50 -0.99 12.27 -16.53
C GLU A 50 0.30 12.38 -15.69
N ALA A 51 0.33 13.22 -14.66
CA ALA A 51 1.48 13.29 -13.74
C ALA A 51 1.73 11.94 -13.05
N GLN A 52 0.69 11.25 -12.61
CA GLN A 52 0.78 9.92 -11.99
C GLN A 52 1.33 8.88 -12.97
N LEU A 53 0.86 8.88 -14.23
CA LEU A 53 1.34 7.97 -15.26
C LEU A 53 2.80 8.22 -15.62
N ILE A 54 3.20 9.48 -15.81
CA ILE A 54 4.61 9.83 -16.07
C ILE A 54 5.51 9.32 -14.95
N VAL A 55 5.14 9.55 -13.69
CA VAL A 55 5.94 9.08 -12.55
C VAL A 55 5.95 7.55 -12.48
N HIS A 56 4.82 6.89 -12.76
CA HIS A 56 4.78 5.43 -12.86
C HIS A 56 5.76 4.90 -13.91
N ASP A 57 5.81 5.50 -15.10
CA ASP A 57 6.77 5.15 -16.16
C ASP A 57 8.22 5.35 -15.70
N ARG A 58 8.50 6.38 -14.90
CA ARG A 58 9.84 6.57 -14.31
C ARG A 58 10.20 5.48 -13.31
N TYR A 59 9.25 5.05 -12.48
CA TYR A 59 9.45 3.92 -11.56
C TYR A 59 9.76 2.62 -12.32
N LEU A 60 9.04 2.36 -13.41
CA LEU A 60 9.32 1.22 -14.29
C LEU A 60 10.71 1.34 -14.94
N HIS A 61 11.06 2.53 -15.43
CA HIS A 61 12.35 2.79 -16.08
C HIS A 61 13.55 2.57 -15.14
N HIS A 62 13.46 2.99 -13.88
CA HIS A 62 14.56 2.82 -12.92
C HIS A 62 14.59 1.42 -12.27
N GLY A 63 13.45 0.73 -12.21
CA GLY A 63 13.38 -0.67 -11.75
C GLY A 63 14.08 -0.89 -10.40
N ASP A 64 15.03 -1.82 -10.37
CA ASP A 64 15.78 -2.21 -9.16
C ASP A 64 16.71 -1.11 -8.63
N ARG A 65 16.91 -0.02 -9.37
CA ARG A 65 17.71 1.13 -8.91
C ARG A 65 16.93 2.01 -7.93
N VAL A 66 15.61 1.84 -7.86
CA VAL A 66 14.78 2.53 -6.87
C VAL A 66 15.07 1.95 -5.49
N ALA A 67 15.43 2.80 -4.55
CA ALA A 67 15.59 2.43 -3.14
C ALA A 67 14.22 2.23 -2.48
N ARG A 68 13.48 1.20 -2.92
CA ARG A 68 12.11 0.94 -2.47
C ARG A 68 12.07 0.77 -0.97
N THR A 69 11.11 1.44 -0.35
CA THR A 69 10.74 1.17 1.04
C THR A 69 10.36 -0.31 1.12
N PRO A 70 10.98 -1.10 2.02
CA PRO A 70 10.62 -2.50 2.16
C PRO A 70 9.14 -2.65 2.49
N ASP A 71 8.50 -3.65 1.87
CA ASP A 71 7.14 -4.03 2.22
C ASP A 71 7.02 -4.35 3.71
N SER A 72 5.80 -4.26 4.26
CA SER A 72 5.55 -4.84 5.57
C SER A 72 5.72 -6.37 5.52
N PRO A 73 6.45 -6.97 6.47
CA PRO A 73 6.55 -8.42 6.58
C PRO A 73 5.20 -9.01 6.93
N LEU A 74 4.83 -10.09 6.24
CA LEU A 74 3.56 -10.81 6.44
C LEU A 74 3.76 -12.20 7.04
N ASP A 75 5.00 -12.56 7.38
CA ASP A 75 5.29 -13.78 8.13
C ASP A 75 4.85 -13.62 9.60
N VAL A 76 4.41 -14.74 10.17
CA VAL A 76 3.79 -14.76 11.51
C VAL A 76 4.76 -14.29 12.59
N GLU A 77 6.05 -14.60 12.48
CA GLU A 77 7.04 -14.25 13.51
C GLU A 77 7.30 -12.73 13.53
N SER A 78 7.50 -12.12 12.36
CA SER A 78 7.64 -10.66 12.25
C SER A 78 6.38 -9.93 12.73
N LEU A 79 5.20 -10.43 12.37
CA LEU A 79 3.93 -9.85 12.81
C LEU A 79 3.74 -10.00 14.32
N ALA A 80 4.08 -11.15 14.90
CA ALA A 80 4.03 -11.39 16.34
C ALA A 80 5.01 -10.48 17.10
N ALA A 81 6.21 -10.26 16.57
CA ALA A 81 7.17 -9.32 17.15
C ALA A 81 6.62 -7.87 17.14
N ARG A 82 5.96 -7.45 16.06
CA ARG A 82 5.28 -6.14 15.99
C ARG A 82 4.13 -6.04 16.99
N ALA A 83 3.32 -7.09 17.10
CA ALA A 83 2.21 -7.16 18.05
C ALA A 83 2.70 -7.11 19.51
N ALA A 84 3.79 -7.80 19.83
CA ALA A 84 4.42 -7.77 21.16
C ALA A 84 4.94 -6.38 21.56
N GLY A 85 5.21 -5.52 20.58
CA GLY A 85 5.58 -4.11 20.81
C GLY A 85 4.40 -3.19 21.12
N CYS A 86 3.16 -3.70 21.18
CA CYS A 86 1.99 -2.89 21.55
C CYS A 86 2.05 -2.47 23.04
N PRO A 87 1.64 -1.23 23.37
CA PRO A 87 1.55 -0.80 24.77
C PRO A 87 0.53 -1.59 25.60
N GLY A 88 -0.55 -2.05 24.96
CA GLY A 88 -1.63 -2.82 25.59
C GLY A 88 -1.63 -4.29 25.20
N ARG A 89 -2.42 -5.08 25.93
CA ARG A 89 -2.67 -6.48 25.64
C ARG A 89 -3.45 -6.59 24.34
N VAL A 90 -2.94 -7.33 23.36
CA VAL A 90 -3.68 -7.61 22.12
C VAL A 90 -4.89 -8.48 22.43
N VAL A 91 -6.08 -8.04 22.00
CA VAL A 91 -7.36 -8.73 22.21
C VAL A 91 -8.02 -9.20 20.91
N ALA A 92 -7.63 -8.65 19.77
CA ALA A 92 -8.02 -9.12 18.45
C ALA A 92 -7.01 -8.69 17.39
N ILE A 93 -6.97 -9.43 16.28
CA ILE A 93 -6.34 -8.98 15.04
C ILE A 93 -7.46 -8.61 14.08
N GLU A 94 -7.36 -7.43 13.47
CA GLU A 94 -8.35 -6.92 12.54
C GLU A 94 -7.71 -6.61 11.19
N ALA A 95 -8.38 -6.98 10.10
CA ALA A 95 -8.07 -6.51 8.76
C ALA A 95 -9.12 -5.49 8.33
N VAL A 96 -8.66 -4.32 7.87
CA VAL A 96 -9.52 -3.23 7.39
C VAL A 96 -9.08 -2.77 6.02
N TRP A 97 -10.05 -2.47 5.16
CA TRP A 97 -9.77 -1.79 3.91
C TRP A 97 -9.39 -0.34 4.16
N ASP A 98 -8.52 0.16 3.32
CA ASP A 98 -8.17 1.56 3.19
C ASP A 98 -7.81 1.80 1.71
N GLY A 99 -7.89 3.05 1.29
CA GLY A 99 -7.77 3.42 -0.11
C GLY A 99 -7.10 4.77 -0.27
N ASN A 100 -6.22 4.87 -1.26
CA ASN A 100 -5.74 6.18 -1.67
C ASN A 100 -5.55 6.24 -3.19
N THR A 101 -5.35 7.46 -3.69
CA THR A 101 -5.21 7.72 -5.12
C THR A 101 -3.93 7.15 -5.75
N VAL A 102 -3.01 6.60 -4.95
CA VAL A 102 -1.71 6.09 -5.38
C VAL A 102 -1.69 4.57 -5.43
N HIS A 103 -2.31 3.93 -4.45
CA HIS A 103 -2.28 2.48 -4.22
C HIS A 103 -3.63 1.80 -4.48
N ASP A 104 -4.64 2.56 -4.89
CA ASP A 104 -6.03 2.10 -4.96
C ASP A 104 -6.44 1.51 -3.60
N TRP A 105 -7.20 0.41 -3.58
CA TRP A 105 -7.54 -0.34 -2.38
C TRP A 105 -6.38 -1.20 -1.86
N PHE A 106 -6.16 -1.14 -0.56
CA PHE A 106 -5.23 -1.98 0.19
C PHE A 106 -5.80 -2.35 1.55
N VAL A 107 -5.18 -3.32 2.21
CA VAL A 107 -5.62 -3.77 3.54
C VAL A 107 -4.58 -3.37 4.59
N GLN A 108 -5.03 -2.79 5.69
CA GLN A 108 -4.23 -2.64 6.90
C GLN A 108 -4.55 -3.80 7.85
N LEU A 109 -3.50 -4.48 8.33
CA LEU A 109 -3.62 -5.49 9.38
C LEU A 109 -3.28 -4.83 10.72
N MET A 110 -4.23 -4.85 11.64
CA MET A 110 -4.25 -4.10 12.88
C MET A 110 -4.21 -5.04 14.09
N ALA A 111 -3.50 -4.65 15.14
CA ALA A 111 -3.70 -5.16 16.49
C ALA A 111 -4.68 -4.26 17.22
N ILE A 112 -5.76 -4.83 17.75
CA ILE A 112 -6.65 -4.17 18.69
C ILE A 112 -6.18 -4.53 20.10
N THR A 113 -5.99 -3.52 20.93
CA THR A 113 -5.41 -3.65 22.27
C THR A 113 -6.37 -3.17 23.34
N ASP A 114 -6.19 -3.73 24.53
CA ASP A 114 -6.86 -3.36 25.76
C ASP A 114 -5.81 -3.15 26.86
N ASP A 115 -6.14 -2.34 27.87
CA ASP A 115 -5.24 -1.98 28.98
C ASP A 115 -3.80 -1.57 28.56
N PRO A 116 -3.59 -0.41 27.90
CA PRO A 116 -4.60 0.58 27.49
C PRO A 116 -5.30 0.19 26.17
N VAL A 117 -6.54 0.67 26.03
CA VAL A 117 -7.31 0.54 24.79
C VAL A 117 -6.63 1.31 23.66
N GLY A 118 -6.49 0.68 22.49
CA GLY A 118 -5.94 1.31 21.30
C GLY A 118 -5.85 0.38 20.11
N GLU A 119 -5.41 0.91 18.98
CA GLU A 119 -5.16 0.17 17.74
C GLU A 119 -3.74 0.45 17.24
N ARG A 120 -3.11 -0.56 16.63
CA ARG A 120 -1.80 -0.42 16.02
C ARG A 120 -1.72 -1.15 14.69
N CYS A 121 -1.34 -0.43 13.63
CA CYS A 121 -1.04 -1.05 12.34
C CYS A 121 0.21 -1.94 12.46
N LEU A 122 0.03 -3.22 12.15
CA LEU A 122 1.08 -4.23 12.10
C LEU A 122 1.65 -4.37 10.69
N ALA A 123 0.82 -4.21 9.65
CA ALA A 123 1.25 -4.28 8.26
C ALA A 123 0.29 -3.53 7.34
N THR A 124 0.84 -2.87 6.32
CA THR A 124 0.07 -2.38 5.16
C THR A 124 0.30 -3.31 3.98
N ILE A 125 -0.78 -3.80 3.40
CA ILE A 125 -0.79 -4.88 2.40
C ILE A 125 -1.28 -4.32 1.06
N TYR A 126 -0.36 -3.76 0.28
CA TYR A 126 -0.63 -3.34 -1.09
C TYR A 126 -0.77 -4.54 -2.02
N TRP A 127 -1.43 -4.35 -3.16
CA TRP A 127 -1.63 -5.38 -4.18
C TRP A 127 -0.33 -6.11 -4.53
N ASP A 128 0.72 -5.37 -4.87
CA ASP A 128 2.00 -5.93 -5.28
C ASP A 128 2.67 -6.75 -4.18
N THR A 129 2.60 -6.28 -2.93
CA THR A 129 3.09 -6.99 -1.74
C THR A 129 2.33 -8.31 -1.57
N ALA A 130 1.01 -8.26 -1.70
CA ALA A 130 0.15 -9.43 -1.59
C ALA A 130 0.43 -10.46 -2.68
N VAL A 131 0.57 -10.03 -3.94
CA VAL A 131 0.90 -10.93 -5.05
C VAL A 131 2.24 -11.62 -4.83
N ARG A 132 3.27 -10.88 -4.40
CA ARG A 132 4.58 -11.48 -4.06
C ARG A 132 4.47 -12.48 -2.91
N TYR A 133 3.75 -12.13 -1.86
CA TYR A 133 3.57 -12.97 -0.67
C TYR A 133 2.80 -14.26 -0.97
N LEU A 134 1.74 -14.17 -1.78
CA LEU A 134 0.93 -15.32 -2.17
C LEU A 134 1.64 -16.22 -3.19
N GLY A 135 2.56 -15.66 -3.99
CA GLY A 135 3.31 -16.42 -5.01
C GLY A 135 2.40 -17.07 -6.06
N GLU A 136 2.73 -18.30 -6.46
CA GLU A 136 1.93 -19.09 -7.40
C GLU A 136 0.63 -19.63 -6.78
N GLU A 137 0.57 -19.72 -5.45
CA GLU A 137 -0.64 -19.99 -4.68
C GLU A 137 -1.52 -18.73 -4.61
N ARG A 138 -1.96 -18.25 -5.78
CA ARG A 138 -3.01 -17.23 -5.84
C ARG A 138 -4.19 -17.69 -5.00
N ALA A 139 -4.81 -16.72 -4.33
CA ALA A 139 -5.96 -16.92 -3.45
C ALA A 139 -6.95 -17.94 -4.04
N PRO A 140 -7.53 -18.85 -3.24
CA PRO A 140 -8.65 -19.64 -3.70
C PRO A 140 -9.82 -18.71 -4.05
N GLY A 141 -10.09 -18.52 -5.35
CA GLY A 141 -11.25 -17.77 -5.85
C GLY A 141 -10.99 -16.33 -6.34
N SER A 142 -12.06 -15.53 -6.37
CA SER A 142 -12.14 -14.15 -6.91
C SER A 142 -11.75 -13.05 -5.92
N LEU A 143 -11.13 -13.39 -4.79
CA LEU A 143 -10.77 -12.44 -3.75
C LEU A 143 -9.65 -11.50 -4.21
N HIS A 144 -9.76 -10.22 -3.85
CA HIS A 144 -8.70 -9.25 -4.07
C HIS A 144 -7.40 -9.73 -3.37
N PRO A 145 -6.22 -9.69 -4.01
CA PRO A 145 -4.97 -10.23 -3.46
C PRO A 145 -4.65 -9.69 -2.06
N SER A 146 -4.79 -8.38 -1.83
CA SER A 146 -4.58 -7.79 -0.50
C SER A 146 -5.48 -8.42 0.57
N ALA A 147 -6.74 -8.73 0.24
CA ALA A 147 -7.67 -9.37 1.16
C ALA A 147 -7.24 -10.79 1.48
N ALA A 148 -6.85 -11.56 0.46
CA ALA A 148 -6.40 -12.94 0.65
C ALA A 148 -5.10 -13.03 1.46
N ALA A 149 -4.15 -12.12 1.22
CA ALA A 149 -2.92 -12.03 2.01
C ALA A 149 -3.21 -11.61 3.46
N ALA A 150 -4.13 -10.66 3.67
CA ALA A 150 -4.56 -10.25 5.01
C ALA A 150 -5.28 -11.38 5.76
N ASP A 151 -6.16 -12.13 5.10
CA ASP A 151 -6.85 -13.26 5.71
C ASP A 151 -5.87 -14.36 6.10
N ARG A 152 -4.95 -14.74 5.19
CA ARG A 152 -3.93 -15.77 5.46
C ARG A 152 -3.02 -15.38 6.63
N SER A 153 -2.42 -14.19 6.58
CA SER A 153 -1.47 -13.72 7.60
C SER A 153 -2.17 -13.37 8.91
N GLY A 154 -3.33 -12.72 8.85
CA GLY A 154 -4.14 -12.33 9.99
C GLY A 154 -4.66 -13.51 10.79
N ARG A 155 -5.22 -14.54 10.13
CA ARG A 155 -5.64 -15.78 10.82
C ARG A 155 -4.47 -16.50 11.48
N ALA A 156 -3.34 -16.59 10.78
CA ALA A 156 -2.15 -17.26 11.32
C ALA A 156 -1.61 -16.53 12.57
N LEU A 157 -1.56 -15.20 12.53
CA LEU A 157 -1.17 -14.37 13.68
C LEU A 157 -2.17 -14.50 14.84
N ALA A 158 -3.47 -14.42 14.56
CA ALA A 158 -4.52 -14.52 15.57
C ALA A 158 -4.48 -15.89 16.29
N ALA A 159 -4.28 -16.98 15.53
CA ALA A 159 -4.07 -18.31 16.10
C ALA A 159 -2.81 -18.37 16.98
N ARG A 160 -1.70 -17.78 16.53
CA ARG A 160 -0.44 -17.72 17.28
C ARG A 160 -0.55 -16.97 18.60
N LEU A 161 -1.41 -15.96 18.67
CA LEU A 161 -1.67 -15.13 19.85
C LEU A 161 -2.88 -15.61 20.67
N SER A 162 -3.64 -16.60 20.18
CA SER A 162 -4.88 -17.10 20.79
C SER A 162 -5.94 -16.01 20.98
N VAL A 163 -6.10 -15.15 19.98
CA VAL A 163 -7.11 -14.08 19.92
C VAL A 163 -7.99 -14.23 18.66
N PRO A 164 -9.19 -13.63 18.61
CA PRO A 164 -10.00 -13.62 17.39
C PRO A 164 -9.34 -12.85 16.24
N PHE A 165 -9.67 -13.26 15.01
CA PHE A 165 -9.42 -12.52 13.77
C PHE A 165 -10.74 -11.97 13.22
N HIS A 166 -10.75 -10.70 12.83
CA HIS A 166 -11.90 -10.02 12.25
C HIS A 166 -11.54 -9.39 10.90
N PHE A 167 -12.36 -9.64 9.88
CA PHE A 167 -12.33 -8.92 8.61
C PHE A 167 -13.77 -8.79 8.13
N ALA A 168 -14.32 -7.58 8.17
CA ALA A 168 -15.75 -7.36 7.98
C ALA A 168 -16.23 -7.56 6.53
N SER A 169 -15.38 -7.21 5.55
CA SER A 169 -15.74 -7.25 4.12
C SER A 169 -14.59 -7.80 3.25
N PRO A 170 -14.17 -9.07 3.43
CA PRO A 170 -13.02 -9.61 2.69
C PRO A 170 -13.27 -9.70 1.17
N GLU A 171 -14.53 -9.86 0.74
CA GLU A 171 -14.89 -10.03 -0.66
C GLU A 171 -14.99 -8.72 -1.45
N THR A 172 -15.22 -7.59 -0.78
CA THR A 172 -15.45 -6.29 -1.44
C THR A 172 -14.77 -5.18 -0.64
N PRO A 173 -13.88 -4.37 -1.26
CA PRO A 173 -13.31 -3.21 -0.60
C PRO A 173 -14.37 -2.25 -0.04
N ASP A 174 -14.28 -1.99 1.25
CA ASP A 174 -15.19 -1.12 2.02
C ASP A 174 -14.46 -0.63 3.28
N ASP A 175 -14.03 0.63 3.28
CA ASP A 175 -13.35 1.31 4.39
C ASP A 175 -14.31 1.79 5.49
N GLU A 176 -15.62 1.75 5.23
CA GLU A 176 -16.68 2.07 6.20
C GLU A 176 -17.27 0.81 6.85
N ALA A 177 -16.74 -0.37 6.52
CA ALA A 177 -17.19 -1.64 7.07
C ALA A 177 -17.10 -1.62 8.61
N PRO A 178 -18.07 -2.25 9.32
CA PRO A 178 -18.10 -2.22 10.78
C PRO A 178 -16.79 -2.71 11.39
N ARG A 179 -16.19 -1.90 12.25
CA ARG A 179 -14.96 -2.25 12.99
C ARG A 179 -15.24 -3.26 14.11
N TRP A 180 -14.22 -4.02 14.48
CA TRP A 180 -14.24 -4.94 15.62
C TRP A 180 -14.66 -4.22 16.89
N ARG A 181 -15.55 -4.85 17.67
CA ARG A 181 -15.94 -4.40 19.01
C ARG A 181 -15.75 -5.56 19.98
N PRO A 182 -15.13 -5.35 21.16
CA PRO A 182 -15.01 -6.36 22.21
C PRO A 182 -16.37 -6.83 22.74
#